data_AF-A0A059BKC0-F1
#
_entry.id   AF-A0A059BKC0-F1
#
_cell.length_a   1.000
_cell.length_b   1.000
_cell.length_c   1.000
_cell.angle_alpha   90.00
_cell.angle_beta   90.00
_cell.angle_gamma   90.00
#
_symmetry.space_group_name_H-M   'P 1'
#
loop_
_entity.id
_entity.type
_entity.pdbx_description
1 polymer ?
#
loop_
_entity_poly.entity_id
_entity_poly.type
_entity_poly.pdbx_seq_one_letter_code
_entity_poly.pdbx_strand_id
1 'polypeptide(L)'
;MEPGSNSSKSEVAFERLPMIRVYKDGRVERLLGTDFVPPSTDPETGVSSKDVTIPVAAAATTATSEPSSHVISARLFLPKLTDSRKLPLLIYFHGGGFCISSPFTAIHHGYLNALVAKAKVVAVAVDPQGRPRSTRYQRLMRTPGLRYSGRLHTATEMARRLG
;
A
#
# COMPACT_ATOMS: atom_id res chain seq x y z
N MET A 1 -35.97 -8.76 32.47
CA MET A 1 -34.55 -8.34 32.58
C MET A 1 -34.04 -8.13 31.17
N GLU A 2 -33.90 -6.88 30.75
CA GLU A 2 -33.30 -6.52 29.46
C GLU A 2 -31.77 -6.69 29.55
N PRO A 3 -31.10 -7.36 28.61
CA PRO A 3 -29.66 -7.48 28.62
C PRO A 3 -29.04 -6.13 28.24
N GLY A 4 -28.38 -5.49 29.21
CA GLY A 4 -27.59 -4.28 29.00
C GLY A 4 -26.54 -4.52 27.92
N SER A 5 -26.67 -3.80 26.80
CA SER A 5 -25.64 -3.69 25.78
C SER A 5 -24.39 -3.10 26.41
N ASN A 6 -23.45 -3.96 26.80
CA ASN A 6 -22.14 -3.55 27.28
C ASN A 6 -21.33 -3.10 26.06
N SER A 7 -21.60 -1.87 25.60
CA SER A 7 -20.77 -1.20 24.60
C SER A 7 -19.42 -0.90 25.24
N SER A 8 -18.54 -1.90 25.23
CA SER A 8 -17.13 -1.71 25.54
C SER A 8 -16.58 -0.72 24.52
N LYS A 9 -16.50 0.55 24.89
CA LYS A 9 -15.81 1.56 24.08
C LYS A 9 -14.36 1.12 23.96
N SER A 10 -14.00 0.53 22.82
CA SER A 10 -12.63 0.09 22.57
C SER A 10 -11.67 1.26 22.73
N GLU A 11 -10.70 1.14 23.64
CA GLU A 11 -9.77 2.22 23.93
C GLU A 11 -8.77 2.41 22.79
N VAL A 12 -8.60 3.67 22.36
CA VAL A 12 -7.68 4.04 21.30
C VAL A 12 -6.25 4.06 21.86
N ALA A 13 -5.35 3.31 21.22
CA ALA A 13 -3.92 3.28 21.55
C ALA A 13 -3.15 4.38 20.82
N PHE A 14 -3.52 4.65 19.56
CA PHE A 14 -2.90 5.66 18.72
C PHE A 14 -3.90 6.14 17.67
N GLU A 15 -3.96 7.43 17.42
CA GLU A 15 -4.72 7.99 16.31
C GLU A 15 -4.00 9.13 15.63
N ARG A 16 -4.20 9.19 14.31
CA ARG A 16 -3.83 10.34 13.48
C ARG A 16 -4.96 10.58 12.51
N LEU A 17 -5.95 11.34 12.94
CA LEU A 17 -7.09 11.72 12.10
C LEU A 17 -6.63 12.68 10.99
N PRO A 18 -7.23 12.62 9.79
CA PRO A 18 -8.30 11.70 9.35
C PRO A 18 -7.78 10.37 8.79
N MET A 19 -6.54 9.94 9.09
CA MET A 19 -5.85 8.88 8.35
C MET A 19 -6.04 7.48 8.93
N ILE A 20 -5.77 7.30 10.22
CA ILE A 20 -5.70 5.97 10.85
C ILE A 20 -6.01 6.04 12.34
N ARG A 21 -6.65 4.98 12.85
CA ARG A 21 -6.87 4.73 14.28
C ARG A 21 -6.46 3.31 14.63
N VAL A 22 -5.74 3.16 15.74
CA VAL A 22 -5.26 1.89 16.27
C VAL A 22 -5.79 1.74 17.69
N TYR A 23 -6.42 0.61 17.97
CA TYR A 23 -7.00 0.29 19.26
C TYR A 23 -6.05 -0.57 20.09
N LYS A 24 -6.20 -0.53 21.42
CA LYS A 24 -5.37 -1.33 22.33
C LYS A 24 -5.53 -2.85 22.14
N ASP A 25 -6.71 -3.27 21.66
CA ASP A 25 -7.01 -4.66 21.28
C ASP A 25 -6.30 -5.13 20.00
N GLY A 26 -5.57 -4.24 19.32
CA GLY A 26 -4.83 -4.52 18.09
C GLY A 26 -5.60 -4.25 16.79
N ARG A 27 -6.89 -3.87 16.88
CA ARG A 27 -7.68 -3.46 15.72
C ARG A 27 -7.13 -2.19 15.09
N VAL A 28 -7.13 -2.14 13.77
CA VAL A 28 -6.65 -0.99 12.99
C VAL A 28 -7.76 -0.55 12.04
N GLU A 29 -8.24 0.68 12.21
CA GLU A 29 -9.12 1.36 11.27
C GLU A 29 -8.29 2.27 10.37
N ARG A 30 -8.35 2.03 9.06
CA ARG A 30 -7.87 2.96 8.05
C ARG A 30 -9.06 3.84 7.67
N LEU A 31 -8.90 5.14 7.82
CA LEU A 31 -10.00 6.11 7.67
C LEU A 31 -9.88 6.92 6.37
N LEU A 32 -8.69 6.93 5.76
CA LEU A 32 -8.41 7.59 4.49
C LEU A 32 -7.86 6.60 3.46
N GLY A 33 -8.23 6.78 2.19
CA GLY A 33 -7.72 5.96 1.07
C GLY A 33 -8.20 4.51 1.14
N THR A 34 -9.44 4.29 1.56
CA THR A 34 -10.10 2.97 1.60
C THR A 34 -10.98 2.71 0.38
N ASP A 35 -11.16 3.71 -0.47
CA ASP A 35 -11.86 3.64 -1.73
C ASP A 35 -11.12 2.72 -2.72
N PHE A 36 -11.88 2.18 -3.66
CA PHE A 36 -11.37 1.30 -4.71
C PHE A 36 -12.03 1.68 -6.03
N VAL A 37 -11.20 1.89 -7.05
CA VAL A 37 -11.62 2.11 -8.42
C VAL A 37 -11.29 0.85 -9.22
N PRO A 38 -12.24 0.23 -9.92
CA PRO A 38 -11.94 -0.91 -10.79
C PRO A 38 -11.06 -0.47 -11.98
N PRO A 39 -10.27 -1.38 -12.57
CA PRO A 39 -9.55 -1.09 -13.78
C PRO A 39 -10.53 -0.81 -14.92
N SER A 40 -10.28 0.25 -15.68
CA SER A 40 -11.12 0.70 -16.78
C SER A 40 -10.29 1.42 -17.84
N THR A 41 -10.94 1.76 -18.95
CA THR A 41 -10.42 2.74 -19.90
C THR A 41 -11.01 4.10 -19.57
N ASP A 42 -10.14 5.06 -19.30
CA ASP A 42 -10.53 6.42 -18.96
C ASP A 42 -11.00 7.18 -20.22
N PRO A 43 -12.25 7.69 -20.25
CA PRO A 43 -12.80 8.33 -21.45
C PRO A 43 -12.13 9.65 -21.80
N GLU A 44 -11.58 10.37 -20.82
CA GLU A 44 -10.94 11.67 -21.04
C GLU A 44 -9.53 11.52 -21.62
N THR A 45 -8.74 10.61 -21.05
CA THR A 45 -7.33 10.43 -21.44
C THR A 45 -7.09 9.30 -22.43
N GLY A 46 -8.04 8.37 -22.57
CA GLY A 46 -7.90 7.14 -23.35
C GLY A 46 -6.93 6.12 -22.74
N VAL A 47 -6.50 6.32 -21.49
CA VAL A 47 -5.62 5.37 -20.79
C VAL A 47 -6.41 4.14 -20.40
N SER A 48 -5.91 2.96 -20.75
CA SER A 48 -6.49 1.68 -20.33
C SER A 48 -5.72 1.12 -19.14
N SER A 49 -6.43 0.58 -18.15
CA SER A 49 -5.82 -0.01 -16.96
C SER A 49 -6.23 -1.46 -16.75
N LYS A 50 -5.36 -2.24 -16.11
CA LYS A 50 -5.59 -3.66 -15.80
C LYS A 50 -4.87 -4.07 -14.52
N ASP A 51 -5.56 -4.81 -13.67
CA ASP A 51 -4.98 -5.38 -12.46
C ASP A 51 -4.27 -6.71 -12.75
N VAL A 52 -3.10 -6.89 -12.15
CA VAL A 52 -2.28 -8.08 -12.28
C VAL A 52 -1.73 -8.50 -10.92
N THR A 53 -1.39 -9.78 -10.85
CA THR A 53 -0.93 -10.44 -9.64
C THR A 53 0.41 -11.09 -9.94
N ILE A 54 1.44 -10.72 -9.18
CA ILE A 54 2.82 -11.14 -9.39
C ILE A 54 3.22 -12.07 -8.24
N PRO A 55 3.42 -13.37 -8.52
CA PRO A 55 3.97 -14.29 -7.53
C PRO A 55 5.44 -13.94 -7.28
N VAL A 56 5.81 -13.81 -6.02
CA VAL A 56 7.18 -13.56 -5.55
C VAL A 56 7.61 -14.78 -4.74
N ALA A 57 8.62 -15.49 -5.25
CA ALA A 57 9.33 -16.47 -4.46
C ALA A 57 10.04 -15.75 -3.31
N ALA A 58 9.80 -16.19 -2.08
CA ALA A 58 10.51 -15.63 -0.93
C ALA A 58 12.02 -15.71 -1.20
N ALA A 59 12.72 -14.57 -1.16
CA ALA A 59 14.17 -14.60 -1.12
C ALA A 59 14.57 -15.48 0.07
N ALA A 60 15.39 -16.50 -0.18
CA ALA A 60 15.85 -17.46 0.80
C ALA A 60 16.72 -16.78 1.86
N THR A 61 16.11 -16.08 2.81
CA THR A 61 16.76 -15.67 4.05
C THR A 61 16.68 -16.81 5.03
N THR A 62 17.80 -17.54 5.12
CA THR A 62 18.27 -18.36 6.24
C THR A 62 17.21 -18.94 7.17
N ALA A 63 16.91 -20.22 6.92
CA ALA A 63 16.74 -21.28 7.91
C ALA A 63 15.73 -21.05 9.04
N THR A 64 14.47 -20.76 8.74
CA THR A 64 13.31 -21.44 9.35
C THR A 64 12.00 -20.96 8.70
N SER A 65 11.04 -21.88 8.60
CA SER A 65 9.63 -21.71 8.22
C SER A 65 9.31 -21.58 6.73
N GLU A 66 8.51 -22.55 6.27
CA GLU A 66 7.63 -22.65 5.10
C GLU A 66 7.86 -21.66 3.92
N PRO A 67 7.90 -22.13 2.66
CA PRO A 67 7.91 -21.24 1.51
C PRO A 67 6.63 -20.41 1.48
N SER A 68 6.66 -19.21 2.07
CA SER A 68 5.57 -18.26 1.94
C SER A 68 5.60 -17.74 0.52
N SER A 69 4.82 -18.35 -0.38
CA SER A 69 4.56 -17.76 -1.69
C SER A 69 3.89 -16.42 -1.43
N HIS A 70 4.62 -15.35 -1.74
CA HIS A 70 4.15 -14.02 -1.46
C HIS A 70 3.65 -13.39 -2.75
N VAL A 71 2.44 -12.86 -2.76
CA VAL A 71 1.81 -12.32 -3.96
C VAL A 71 1.72 -10.80 -3.86
N ILE A 72 2.25 -10.10 -4.86
CA ILE A 72 2.15 -8.65 -5.01
C ILE A 72 1.09 -8.33 -6.04
N SER A 73 0.15 -7.44 -5.72
CA SER A 73 -0.79 -6.91 -6.70
C SER A 73 -0.24 -5.64 -7.35
N ALA A 74 -0.58 -5.40 -8.61
CA ALA A 74 -0.23 -4.17 -9.31
C ALA A 74 -1.31 -3.79 -10.32
N ARG A 75 -1.42 -2.49 -10.63
CA ARG A 75 -2.21 -1.99 -11.76
C ARG A 75 -1.30 -1.52 -12.87
N LEU A 76 -1.52 -2.05 -14.06
CA LEU A 76 -0.90 -1.58 -15.29
C LEU A 76 -1.73 -0.45 -15.86
N PHE A 77 -1.06 0.55 -16.44
CA PHE A 77 -1.69 1.66 -17.17
C PHE A 77 -1.00 1.80 -18.53
N LEU A 78 -1.80 1.77 -19.59
CA LEU A 78 -1.37 1.84 -20.97
C LEU A 78 -1.95 3.10 -21.62
N PRO A 79 -1.14 4.04 -22.12
CA PRO A 79 -1.64 5.20 -22.82
C PRO A 79 -2.27 4.80 -24.16
N LYS A 80 -3.18 5.63 -24.67
CA LYS A 80 -3.66 5.50 -26.05
C LYS A 80 -2.48 5.55 -27.01
N LEU A 81 -2.22 4.44 -27.69
CA LEU A 81 -1.14 4.31 -28.67
C LEU A 81 -1.61 4.89 -30.01
N THR A 82 -0.80 5.78 -30.57
CA THR A 82 -1.01 6.36 -31.91
C THR A 82 -0.08 5.73 -32.96
N ASP A 83 0.97 5.04 -32.49
CA ASP A 83 2.05 4.47 -33.28
C ASP A 83 2.69 3.27 -32.55
N SER A 84 3.47 2.47 -33.29
CA SER A 84 4.08 1.23 -32.78
C SER A 84 5.42 1.43 -32.08
N ARG A 85 5.68 2.62 -31.52
CA ARG A 85 6.95 2.92 -30.86
C ARG A 85 7.05 2.27 -29.49
N LYS A 86 8.27 1.95 -29.06
CA LYS A 86 8.53 1.53 -27.68
C LYS A 86 8.31 2.70 -26.72
N LEU A 87 7.64 2.44 -25.60
CA LEU A 87 7.40 3.43 -24.55
C LEU A 87 8.28 3.14 -23.33
N PRO A 88 8.72 4.17 -22.60
CA PRO A 88 9.36 3.99 -21.30
C PRO A 88 8.42 3.33 -20.30
N LEU A 89 8.99 2.61 -19.35
CA LEU A 89 8.29 1.98 -18.23
C LEU A 89 8.49 2.80 -16.95
N LEU A 90 7.39 3.16 -16.30
CA LEU A 90 7.36 3.81 -14.99
C LEU A 90 6.93 2.80 -13.93
N ILE A 91 7.75 2.57 -12.90
CA ILE A 91 7.33 1.83 -11.71
C ILE A 91 6.90 2.83 -10.65
N TYR A 92 5.63 2.77 -10.25
CA TYR A 92 5.04 3.71 -9.30
C TYR A 92 4.75 3.03 -7.95
N PHE A 93 5.18 3.67 -6.88
CA PHE A 93 4.85 3.31 -5.51
C PHE A 93 4.02 4.42 -4.90
N HIS A 94 2.86 4.07 -4.34
CA HIS A 94 1.96 5.05 -3.74
C HIS A 94 2.51 5.60 -2.41
N GLY A 95 2.09 6.82 -2.08
CA GLY A 95 2.38 7.45 -0.78
C GLY A 95 1.51 6.88 0.36
N GLY A 96 1.35 7.61 1.45
CA GLY A 96 0.45 7.19 2.54
C GLY A 96 1.14 6.44 3.69
N GLY A 97 2.47 6.60 3.82
CA GLY A 97 3.23 6.13 4.99
C GLY A 97 3.15 4.62 5.22
N PHE A 98 2.94 3.85 4.14
CA PHE A 98 2.79 2.39 4.15
C PHE A 98 1.56 1.85 4.91
N CYS A 99 0.64 2.72 5.33
CA CYS A 99 -0.49 2.33 6.16
C CYS A 99 -1.86 2.76 5.61
N ILE A 100 -1.90 3.73 4.69
CA ILE A 100 -3.12 4.20 4.04
C ILE A 100 -2.94 4.27 2.52
N SER A 101 -4.08 4.28 1.82
CA SER A 101 -4.17 4.26 0.37
C SER A 101 -3.60 3.00 -0.30
N SER A 102 -3.86 2.88 -1.59
CA SER A 102 -3.40 1.84 -2.51
C SER A 102 -3.37 2.44 -3.92
N PRO A 103 -2.61 1.90 -4.88
CA PRO A 103 -2.71 2.31 -6.28
C PRO A 103 -4.13 2.22 -6.85
N PHE A 104 -5.00 1.45 -6.22
CA PHE A 104 -6.39 1.26 -6.62
C PHE A 104 -7.34 2.36 -6.10
N THR A 105 -6.87 3.28 -5.25
CA THR A 105 -7.66 4.44 -4.79
C THR A 105 -7.84 5.48 -5.90
N ALA A 106 -8.93 6.24 -5.87
CA ALA A 106 -9.28 7.24 -6.88
C ALA A 106 -8.19 8.31 -7.08
N ILE A 107 -7.57 8.76 -5.98
CA ILE A 107 -6.48 9.76 -6.04
C ILE A 107 -5.31 9.23 -6.85
N HIS A 108 -4.88 8.00 -6.59
CA HIS A 108 -3.74 7.40 -7.30
C HIS A 108 -4.11 6.97 -8.72
N HIS A 109 -5.31 6.43 -8.92
CA HIS A 109 -5.81 6.05 -10.23
C HIS A 109 -5.92 7.26 -11.18
N GLY A 110 -6.55 8.35 -10.73
CA GLY A 110 -6.68 9.58 -11.53
C GLY A 110 -5.33 10.25 -11.81
N TYR A 111 -4.44 10.31 -10.81
CA TYR A 111 -3.08 10.80 -11.00
C TYR A 111 -2.33 9.99 -12.07
N LEU A 112 -2.42 8.66 -12.03
CA LEU A 112 -1.74 7.79 -12.98
C LEU A 112 -2.33 7.89 -14.39
N ASN A 113 -3.65 8.03 -14.54
CA ASN A 113 -4.27 8.31 -15.84
C ASN A 113 -3.70 9.60 -16.45
N ALA A 114 -3.68 10.70 -15.68
CA ALA A 114 -3.13 11.97 -16.14
C ALA A 114 -1.63 11.89 -16.46
N LEU A 115 -0.84 11.24 -15.62
CA LEU A 115 0.61 11.10 -15.79
C LEU A 115 0.96 10.28 -17.04
N VAL A 116 0.33 9.11 -17.19
CA VAL A 116 0.54 8.20 -18.33
C VAL A 116 0.14 8.85 -19.64
N ALA A 117 -0.99 9.56 -19.66
CA ALA A 117 -1.48 10.25 -20.85
C ALA A 117 -0.56 11.38 -21.30
N LYS A 118 -0.05 12.18 -20.35
CA LYS A 118 0.84 13.33 -20.61
C LYS A 118 2.26 12.90 -20.96
N ALA A 119 2.84 11.98 -20.19
CA ALA A 119 4.23 11.55 -20.36
C ALA A 119 4.41 10.47 -21.45
N LYS A 120 3.32 9.85 -21.93
CA LYS A 120 3.34 8.75 -22.90
C LYS A 120 4.25 7.60 -22.44
N VAL A 121 4.01 7.11 -21.22
CA VAL A 121 4.74 6.01 -20.59
C VAL A 121 3.78 4.88 -20.26
N VAL A 122 4.27 3.64 -20.18
CA VAL A 122 3.52 2.56 -19.53
C VAL A 122 3.82 2.64 -18.04
N ALA A 123 2.80 2.59 -17.18
CA ALA A 123 3.02 2.59 -15.73
C ALA A 123 2.62 1.26 -15.09
N VAL A 124 3.40 0.83 -14.11
CA VAL A 124 3.13 -0.29 -13.22
C VAL A 124 3.03 0.27 -11.81
N ALA A 125 1.81 0.37 -11.30
CA ALA A 125 1.55 0.87 -9.96
C ALA A 125 1.47 -0.31 -8.99
N VAL A 126 2.49 -0.44 -8.16
CA VAL A 126 2.67 -1.61 -7.29
C VAL A 126 1.91 -1.41 -6.00
N ASP A 127 1.08 -2.39 -5.62
CA ASP A 127 0.49 -2.48 -4.29
C ASP A 127 1.30 -3.51 -3.48
N PRO A 128 2.27 -3.05 -2.66
CA PRO A 128 3.09 -3.93 -1.84
C PRO A 128 2.34 -4.50 -0.63
N GLN A 129 0.99 -4.43 -0.57
CA GLN A 129 0.16 -5.04 0.49
C GLN A 129 0.18 -6.57 0.43
N GLY A 130 1.35 -7.08 0.73
CA GLY A 130 1.68 -8.46 0.68
C GLY A 130 1.52 -9.23 1.98
N ARG A 131 0.90 -8.66 2.99
CA ARG A 131 0.73 -9.36 4.27
C ARG A 131 -0.68 -9.11 4.78
N PRO A 132 -1.24 -10.04 5.58
CA PRO A 132 -2.40 -9.72 6.40
C PRO A 132 -2.15 -8.37 7.05
N ARG A 133 -3.15 -7.49 6.96
CA ARG A 133 -3.13 -6.05 7.24
C ARG A 133 -2.73 -5.63 8.68
N SER A 134 -2.03 -6.48 9.44
CA SER A 134 -1.72 -6.36 10.87
C SER A 134 -0.24 -6.31 11.27
N THR A 135 0.74 -6.92 10.60
CA THR A 135 1.94 -7.34 11.37
C THR A 135 3.17 -6.40 11.45
N ARG A 136 3.53 -5.61 10.42
CA ARG A 136 4.78 -4.79 10.50
C ARG A 136 4.63 -3.47 11.24
N TYR A 137 3.48 -2.80 11.11
CA TYR A 137 3.23 -1.52 11.79
C TYR A 137 3.01 -1.72 13.30
N GLN A 138 2.34 -2.81 13.68
CA GLN A 138 2.18 -3.20 15.09
C GLN A 138 3.54 -3.41 15.77
N ARG A 139 4.55 -3.95 15.08
CA ARG A 139 5.89 -4.14 15.66
C ARG A 139 6.64 -2.81 15.82
N LEU A 140 6.57 -1.92 14.83
CA LEU A 140 7.25 -0.61 14.88
C LEU A 140 6.63 0.34 15.92
N MET A 141 5.32 0.31 16.08
CA MET A 141 4.60 1.17 17.06
C MET A 141 4.58 0.61 18.48
N ARG A 142 4.89 -0.68 18.66
CA ARG A 142 5.02 -1.30 19.99
C ARG A 142 6.43 -1.21 20.57
N THR A 143 7.42 -0.67 19.84
CA THR A 143 8.77 -0.48 20.37
C THR A 143 8.84 0.83 21.18
N PRO A 144 8.97 0.79 22.51
CA PRO A 144 9.08 2.01 23.30
C PRO A 144 10.36 2.75 22.91
N GLY A 145 10.25 4.03 22.51
CA GLY A 145 11.40 4.89 22.22
C GLY A 145 11.67 5.19 20.74
N LEU A 146 10.97 4.55 19.79
CA LEU A 146 11.09 4.90 18.37
C LEU A 146 10.22 6.11 18.04
N ARG A 147 10.76 7.33 18.20
CA ARG A 147 10.14 8.52 17.58
C ARG A 147 10.33 8.40 16.07
N TYR A 148 9.24 8.43 15.31
CA TYR A 148 9.28 8.59 13.86
C TYR A 148 9.84 9.99 13.53
N SER A 149 11.16 10.10 13.46
CA SER A 149 11.83 11.21 12.80
C SER A 149 11.78 10.91 11.30
N GLY A 150 11.22 11.81 10.49
CA GLY A 150 11.04 11.67 9.04
C GLY A 150 12.32 11.57 8.21
N ARG A 151 13.41 11.07 8.80
CA ARG A 151 14.66 10.75 8.12
C ARG A 151 14.56 9.32 7.60
N LEU A 152 14.61 9.17 6.27
CA LEU A 152 14.81 7.88 5.63
C LEU A 152 16.14 7.31 6.12
N HIS A 153 16.08 6.38 7.07
CA HIS A 153 17.22 5.55 7.39
C HIS A 153 17.27 4.43 6.37
N THR A 154 18.39 4.32 5.66
CA THR A 154 18.68 3.19 4.77
C THR A 154 18.58 1.88 5.56
N ALA A 155 18.01 0.84 4.95
CA ALA A 155 17.71 -0.44 5.59
C ALA A 155 18.91 -1.08 6.32
N THR A 156 20.14 -0.75 5.89
CA THR A 156 21.40 -1.17 6.50
C THR A 156 21.62 -0.61 7.91
N GLU A 157 21.14 0.60 8.20
CA GLU A 157 21.39 1.29 9.49
C GLU A 157 20.51 0.72 10.62
N MET A 158 19.34 0.16 10.28
CA MET A 158 18.43 -0.46 11.25
C MET A 158 18.93 -1.83 11.73
N ALA A 159 19.78 -2.52 10.95
CA ALA A 159 20.29 -3.84 11.31
C ALA A 159 21.41 -3.80 12.37
N ARG A 160 22.03 -2.64 12.59
CA ARG A 160 23.18 -2.51 13.51
C ARG A 160 22.80 -2.17 14.96
N ARG A 161 21.54 -1.82 15.21
CA ARG A 161 21.04 -1.42 16.54
C ARG A 161 20.24 -2.52 17.26
N LEU A 162 20.19 -3.71 16.69
CA LEU A 162 19.55 -4.90 17.28
C LEU A 162 20.53 -6.05 17.49
N GLY A 163 21.83 -5.74 17.60
CA GLY A 163 22.85 -6.63 18.15
C GLY A 163 23.10 -6.30 19.61
#